data_AF-A0A3D8IH68-F1
#
_entry.id   AF-A0A3D8IH68-F1
#
_cell.length_a   1.000
_cell.length_b   1.000
_cell.length_c   1.000
_cell.angle_alpha   90.00
_cell.angle_beta   90.00
_cell.angle_gamma   90.00
#
_symmetry.space_group_name_H-M   'P 1'
#
loop_
_entity.id
_entity.type
_entity.pdbx_description
1 polymer ?
#
loop_
_entity_poly.entity_id
_entity_poly.type
_entity_poly.pdbx_seq_one_letter_code
_entity_poly.pdbx_strand_id
1 'polypeptide(L)'
;MASEQIGILSIISIVLLNTISFYKKYKPPLFLNIAFIFFIGGWLCLYFSPGHANRANLYFSDFYMSIAQVLHLDLLSFSKRLYLTISNFQNKIIVLIDFLLLCLIFKKQNIKNIFIFIIMAILILALYNNLKFAWFINLFILAVIFLILSLKDSFYRILLALFCLFILCMLSTIQFPGLPHRARLGDSLILISIILLLYNRFIQNKYMQLLTISFCGIYALYVSFTYLEYRIKWNNMVSSIIEQKSRGVEYIEVENIFHSRYKNFGDWVNPSSSDSSIWPNPNYARYFEVKTFSVKK
;
A
#
# COMPACT_ATOMS: atom_id res chain seq x y z
N MET A 1 -3.05 7.68 14.54
CA MET A 1 -2.75 7.58 13.10
C MET A 1 -1.43 6.86 12.95
N ALA A 2 -1.27 6.02 11.93
CA ALA A 2 -0.01 5.34 11.63
C ALA A 2 0.78 6.00 10.49
N SER A 3 0.29 7.13 9.96
CA SER A 3 0.79 7.77 8.73
C SER A 3 1.05 9.27 8.90
N GLU A 4 1.14 9.79 10.13
CA GLU A 4 1.47 11.20 10.38
C GLU A 4 2.80 11.58 9.70
N GLN A 5 3.80 10.70 9.84
CA GLN A 5 5.09 10.85 9.21
C GLN A 5 5.06 10.76 7.69
N ILE A 6 4.21 9.89 7.11
CA ILE A 6 4.00 9.84 5.65
C ILE A 6 3.52 11.21 5.17
N GLY A 7 2.60 11.83 5.91
CA GLY A 7 2.13 13.17 5.58
C GLY A 7 3.23 14.23 5.71
N ILE A 8 4.01 14.23 6.79
CA ILE A 8 5.15 15.15 6.97
C ILE A 8 6.18 14.98 5.85
N LEU A 9 6.59 13.74 5.55
CA LEU A 9 7.52 13.44 4.46
C LEU A 9 6.97 13.85 3.10
N SER A 10 5.67 13.67 2.87
CA SER A 10 4.99 14.12 1.65
C SER A 10 5.03 15.65 1.54
N ILE A 11 4.73 16.37 2.63
CA ILE A 11 4.80 17.84 2.67
C ILE A 11 6.23 18.31 2.39
N ILE A 12 7.24 17.74 3.06
CA ILE A 12 8.65 18.08 2.84
C ILE A 12 9.05 17.84 1.39
N SER A 13 8.67 16.68 0.84
CA SER A 13 8.98 16.32 -0.55
C SER A 13 8.35 17.30 -1.54
N ILE A 14 7.09 17.68 -1.34
CA ILE A 14 6.39 18.62 -2.23
C ILE A 14 6.98 20.03 -2.09
N VAL A 15 7.33 20.47 -0.88
CA VAL A 15 8.02 21.75 -0.66
C VAL A 15 9.35 21.77 -1.41
N LEU A 16 10.18 20.73 -1.27
CA LEU A 16 11.46 20.62 -1.98
C LEU A 16 11.27 20.65 -3.50
N LEU A 17 10.31 19.89 -4.03
CA LEU A 17 10.01 19.88 -5.47
C LEU A 17 9.54 21.25 -5.98
N ASN A 18 8.70 21.95 -5.23
CA ASN A 18 8.26 23.32 -5.57
C ASN A 18 9.41 24.32 -5.55
N THR A 19 10.30 24.25 -4.54
CA THR A 19 11.50 25.09 -4.48
C THR A 19 12.42 24.86 -5.67
N ILE A 20 12.64 23.59 -6.04
CA ILE A 20 13.42 23.22 -7.23
C ILE A 20 12.75 23.73 -8.51
N SER A 21 11.42 23.61 -8.62
CA SER A 21 10.64 24.10 -9.75
C SER A 21 10.82 25.62 -9.93
N PHE A 22 10.73 26.36 -8.83
CA PHE A 22 10.95 27.80 -8.81
C PHE A 22 12.36 28.18 -9.26
N TYR A 23 13.39 27.50 -8.73
CA TYR A 23 14.79 27.72 -9.11
C TYR A 23 15.03 27.42 -10.60
N LYS A 24 14.42 26.35 -11.13
CA LYS A 24 14.51 25.97 -12.55
C LYS A 24 13.57 26.76 -13.46
N LYS A 25 12.82 27.74 -12.94
CA LYS A 25 11.80 28.52 -13.67
C LYS A 25 10.75 27.65 -14.37
N TYR A 26 10.54 26.43 -13.89
CA TYR A 26 9.45 25.58 -14.33
C TYR A 26 8.17 26.03 -13.62
N LYS A 27 7.12 26.31 -14.40
CA LYS A 27 5.81 26.70 -13.87
C LYS A 27 4.93 25.45 -13.80
N PRO A 28 4.71 24.86 -12.61
CA PRO A 28 3.79 23.74 -12.50
C PRO A 28 2.36 24.21 -12.84
N PRO A 29 1.50 23.32 -13.35
CA PRO A 29 0.11 23.63 -13.59
C PRO A 29 -0.56 24.19 -12.31
N LEU A 30 -1.42 25.20 -12.47
CA LEU A 30 -2.02 25.92 -11.35
C LEU A 30 -2.83 25.00 -10.41
N PHE A 31 -3.47 23.95 -10.95
CA PHE A 31 -4.18 22.95 -10.16
C PHE A 31 -3.27 22.22 -9.16
N LEU A 32 -1.99 22.04 -9.48
CA LEU A 32 -1.04 21.29 -8.65
C LEU A 32 -0.63 22.12 -7.41
N ASN A 33 -0.53 23.44 -7.56
CA ASN A 33 -0.32 24.37 -6.46
C ASN A 33 -1.56 24.46 -5.55
N ILE A 34 -2.75 24.49 -6.15
CA ILE A 34 -4.01 24.44 -5.40
C ILE A 34 -4.10 23.12 -4.61
N ALA A 35 -3.84 21.99 -5.26
CA ALA A 35 -3.84 20.67 -4.62
C ALA A 35 -2.86 20.61 -3.45
N PHE A 36 -1.69 21.23 -3.55
CA PHE A 36 -0.72 21.30 -2.46
C PHE A 36 -1.25 22.07 -1.24
N ILE A 37 -1.87 23.23 -1.45
CA ILE A 37 -2.45 24.02 -0.35
C ILE A 37 -3.55 23.22 0.35
N PHE A 38 -4.47 22.61 -0.40
CA PHE A 38 -5.53 21.78 0.16
C PHE A 38 -5.00 20.51 0.84
N PHE A 39 -3.92 19.93 0.33
CA PHE A 39 -3.27 18.78 0.95
C PHE A 39 -2.69 19.14 2.32
N ILE A 40 -1.95 20.26 2.43
CA ILE A 40 -1.43 20.72 3.72
C ILE A 40 -2.58 21.05 4.67
N GLY A 41 -3.58 21.81 4.21
CA GLY A 41 -4.73 22.18 5.05
C GLY A 41 -5.48 20.95 5.56
N GLY A 42 -5.77 19.99 4.68
CA GLY A 42 -6.40 18.71 5.05
C GLY A 42 -5.54 17.89 6.01
N TRP A 43 -4.22 17.85 5.80
CA TRP A 43 -3.31 17.16 6.70
C TRP A 43 -3.27 17.81 8.08
N LEU A 44 -3.20 19.14 8.18
CA LEU A 44 -3.21 19.86 9.46
C LEU A 44 -4.53 19.64 10.21
N CYS A 45 -5.67 19.72 9.53
CA CYS A 45 -6.98 19.44 10.12
C CYS A 45 -7.06 18.01 10.69
N LEU A 46 -6.50 17.04 9.98
CA LEU A 46 -6.42 15.66 10.45
C LEU A 46 -5.40 15.50 11.59
N TYR A 47 -4.24 16.15 11.52
CA TYR A 47 -3.19 16.06 12.54
C TYR A 47 -3.67 16.60 13.89
N PHE A 48 -4.38 17.73 13.89
CA PHE A 48 -4.91 18.34 15.11
C PHE A 48 -6.25 17.73 15.59
N SER A 49 -6.84 16.80 14.85
CA SER A 49 -8.14 16.22 15.22
C SER A 49 -8.00 15.23 16.40
N PRO A 50 -8.72 15.44 17.51
CA PRO A 50 -8.58 14.63 18.74
C PRO A 50 -9.04 13.18 18.56
N GLY A 51 -9.91 12.92 17.58
CA GLY A 51 -10.43 11.59 17.29
C GLY A 51 -9.37 10.59 16.80
N HIS A 52 -8.19 11.06 16.38
CA HIS A 52 -7.10 10.21 15.92
C HIS A 52 -6.21 9.70 17.05
N ALA A 53 -5.88 10.56 18.02
CA ALA A 53 -5.15 10.17 19.22
C ALA A 53 -5.94 9.13 20.01
N ASN A 54 -7.24 9.35 20.18
CA ASN A 54 -8.12 8.41 20.88
C ASN A 54 -8.22 7.05 20.16
N ARG A 55 -8.30 7.03 18.82
CA ARG A 55 -8.32 5.78 18.04
C ARG A 55 -7.00 5.01 18.08
N ALA A 56 -5.86 5.71 18.11
CA ALA A 56 -4.55 5.09 18.23
C ALA A 56 -4.40 4.38 19.59
N ASN A 57 -4.82 5.04 20.67
CA ASN A 57 -4.75 4.51 22.02
C ASN A 57 -5.73 3.34 22.26
N LEU A 58 -6.94 3.38 21.66
CA LEU A 58 -7.97 2.36 21.87
C LEU A 58 -7.75 1.05 21.11
N TYR A 59 -7.25 1.12 19.87
CA TYR A 59 -7.25 -0.04 18.96
C TYR A 59 -5.87 -0.57 18.60
N PHE A 60 -4.81 0.18 18.89
CA PHE A 60 -3.47 -0.12 18.39
C PHE A 60 -2.39 0.01 19.46
N SER A 61 -2.73 0.03 20.76
CA SER A 61 -1.76 0.18 21.86
C SER A 61 -0.55 -0.75 21.76
N ASP A 62 -0.75 -1.96 21.26
CA ASP A 62 0.29 -3.00 21.20
C ASP A 62 1.08 -2.98 19.88
N PHE A 63 0.55 -2.33 18.84
CA PHE A 63 1.13 -2.33 17.49
C PHE A 63 1.67 -0.98 17.05
N TYR A 64 1.10 0.10 17.55
CA TYR A 64 1.51 1.48 17.28
C TYR A 64 2.54 1.94 18.31
N MET A 65 3.60 2.59 17.84
CA MET A 65 4.54 3.28 18.71
C MET A 65 4.83 4.67 18.17
N SER A 66 4.90 5.64 19.07
CA SER A 66 5.39 6.99 18.77
C SER A 66 6.87 6.97 18.37
N ILE A 67 7.36 8.05 17.74
CA ILE A 67 8.78 8.19 17.36
C ILE A 67 9.70 8.01 18.55
N ALA A 68 9.38 8.70 19.65
CA ALA A 68 10.18 8.63 20.87
C ALA A 68 10.31 7.18 21.34
N GLN A 69 9.21 6.43 21.37
CA GLN A 69 9.22 5.01 21.70
C GLN A 69 10.06 4.18 20.73
N VAL A 70 9.97 4.43 19.41
CA VAL A 70 10.81 3.74 18.41
C VAL A 70 12.29 4.02 18.60
N LEU A 71 12.67 5.26 18.93
CA LEU A 71 14.06 5.66 19.17
C LEU A 71 14.63 5.09 20.47
N HIS A 72 13.78 4.81 21.46
CA HIS A 72 14.17 4.19 22.72
C HIS A 72 14.16 2.65 22.69
N LEU A 73 13.86 2.02 21.55
CA LEU A 73 13.97 0.57 21.41
C LEU A 73 15.43 0.12 21.50
N ASP A 74 15.66 -1.02 22.14
CA ASP A 74 16.93 -1.74 22.05
C ASP A 74 17.20 -2.22 20.62
N LEU A 75 18.47 -2.46 20.29
CA LEU A 75 18.91 -2.82 18.94
C LEU A 75 18.13 -4.04 18.39
N LEU A 76 17.82 -5.02 19.23
CA LEU A 76 17.16 -6.26 18.81
C LEU A 76 15.67 -6.02 18.53
N SER A 77 14.95 -5.27 19.38
CA SER A 77 13.56 -4.90 19.12
C SER A 77 13.43 -3.97 17.92
N PHE A 78 14.35 -3.02 17.76
CA PHE A 78 14.41 -2.16 16.58
C PHE A 78 14.60 -2.99 15.30
N SER A 79 15.55 -3.93 15.30
CA SER A 79 15.81 -4.83 14.16
C SER A 79 14.60 -5.71 13.82
N LYS A 80 13.92 -6.29 14.83
CA LYS A 80 12.69 -7.06 14.63
C LYS A 80 11.58 -6.21 14.00
N ARG A 81 11.42 -4.98 14.47
CA ARG A 81 10.39 -4.06 13.98
C ARG A 81 10.67 -3.60 12.55
N LEU A 82 11.93 -3.33 12.24
CA LEU A 82 12.37 -2.97 10.91
C LEU A 82 12.19 -4.14 9.93
N TYR A 83 12.49 -5.37 10.35
CA TYR A 83 12.18 -6.59 9.59
C TYR A 83 10.68 -6.71 9.28
N LEU A 84 9.81 -6.59 10.28
CA LEU A 84 8.35 -6.64 10.09
C LEU A 84 7.85 -5.55 9.13
N THR A 85 8.48 -4.38 9.21
CA THR A 85 8.15 -3.26 8.32
C THR A 85 8.48 -3.61 6.88
N ILE A 86 9.69 -4.09 6.59
CA ILE A 86 10.12 -4.41 5.23
C ILE A 86 9.41 -5.66 4.69
N SER A 87 9.17 -6.68 5.52
CA SER A 87 8.47 -7.90 5.09
C SER A 87 7.06 -7.59 4.58
N ASN A 88 6.40 -6.58 5.16
CA ASN A 88 5.07 -6.16 4.69
C ASN A 88 5.09 -5.46 3.32
N PHE A 89 6.26 -5.22 2.73
CA PHE A 89 6.45 -4.66 1.39
C PHE A 89 7.04 -5.66 0.41
N GLN A 90 7.24 -6.92 0.82
CA GLN A 90 7.77 -8.02 0.00
C GLN A 90 7.16 -8.06 -1.40
N ASN A 91 5.83 -8.06 -1.51
CA ASN A 91 5.15 -8.15 -2.82
C ASN A 91 5.47 -6.95 -3.72
N LYS A 92 5.62 -5.75 -3.15
CA LYS A 92 5.96 -4.54 -3.91
C LYS A 92 7.40 -4.57 -4.41
N ILE A 93 8.32 -5.09 -3.58
CA ILE A 93 9.73 -5.27 -3.94
C ILE A 93 9.85 -6.32 -5.04
N ILE A 94 9.14 -7.45 -4.93
CA ILE A 94 9.10 -8.50 -5.96
C ILE A 94 8.62 -7.92 -7.30
N VAL A 95 7.48 -7.22 -7.29
CA VAL A 95 6.94 -6.59 -8.51
C VAL A 95 7.95 -5.63 -9.16
N LEU A 96 8.67 -4.84 -8.36
CA LEU A 96 9.68 -3.93 -8.89
C LEU A 96 10.84 -4.69 -9.55
N ILE A 97 11.33 -5.76 -8.92
CA ILE A 97 12.41 -6.62 -9.44
C ILE A 97 11.97 -7.31 -10.73
N ASP A 98 10.80 -7.94 -10.73
CA ASP A 98 10.26 -8.63 -11.90
C ASP A 98 10.07 -7.68 -13.08
N PHE A 99 9.59 -6.46 -12.81
CA PHE A 99 9.41 -5.46 -13.85
C PHE A 99 10.74 -4.93 -14.40
N LEU A 100 11.76 -4.75 -13.54
CA LEU A 100 13.11 -4.39 -13.97
C LEU A 100 13.74 -5.49 -14.84
N LEU A 101 13.57 -6.78 -14.47
CA LEU A 101 14.01 -7.90 -15.32
C LEU A 101 13.36 -7.85 -16.68
N LEU A 102 12.04 -7.69 -16.71
CA LEU A 102 11.28 -7.63 -17.94
C LEU A 102 11.81 -6.51 -18.85
N CYS A 103 12.05 -5.32 -18.31
CA CYS A 103 12.65 -4.20 -19.04
C CYS A 103 14.05 -4.53 -19.59
N LEU A 104 14.89 -5.23 -18.83
CA LEU A 104 16.24 -5.62 -19.25
C LEU A 104 16.23 -6.67 -20.37
N ILE A 105 15.33 -7.66 -20.28
CA ILE A 105 15.13 -8.68 -21.33
C ILE A 105 14.77 -8.00 -22.65
N PHE A 106 13.81 -7.06 -22.61
CA PHE A 106 13.32 -6.39 -23.81
C PHE A 106 14.34 -5.46 -24.46
N LYS A 107 15.31 -4.94 -23.72
CA LYS A 107 16.34 -4.06 -24.27
C LYS A 107 17.38 -4.79 -25.16
N LYS A 108 17.32 -6.13 -25.31
CA LYS A 108 18.25 -6.95 -26.12
C LYS A 108 19.71 -6.51 -26.00
N GLN A 109 20.22 -6.42 -24.78
CA GLN A 109 21.52 -5.79 -24.53
C GLN A 109 22.55 -6.83 -24.03
N ASN A 110 23.78 -6.79 -24.59
CA ASN A 110 24.92 -7.73 -24.48
C ASN A 110 25.08 -8.60 -23.20
N ILE A 111 25.69 -9.78 -23.37
CA ILE A 111 26.01 -10.87 -22.41
C ILE A 111 26.48 -10.43 -21.00
N LYS A 112 27.07 -9.23 -20.81
CA LYS A 112 27.33 -8.68 -19.45
C LYS A 112 26.06 -8.47 -18.61
N ASN A 113 24.89 -8.36 -19.25
CA ASN A 113 23.57 -8.31 -18.58
C ASN A 113 23.07 -9.67 -18.10
N ILE A 114 23.67 -10.78 -18.56
CA ILE A 114 23.40 -12.13 -18.03
C ILE A 114 23.88 -12.21 -16.58
N PHE A 115 24.93 -11.48 -16.20
CA PHE A 115 25.38 -11.41 -14.80
C PHE A 115 24.37 -10.70 -13.90
N ILE A 116 23.73 -9.63 -14.40
CA ILE A 116 22.61 -8.96 -13.73
C ILE A 116 21.41 -9.91 -13.67
N PHE A 117 21.15 -10.68 -14.73
CA PHE A 117 20.10 -11.68 -14.78
C PHE A 117 20.31 -12.80 -13.74
N ILE A 118 21.54 -13.27 -13.58
CA ILE A 118 21.92 -14.27 -12.57
C ILE A 118 21.79 -13.70 -11.15
N ILE A 119 22.22 -12.46 -10.91
CA ILE A 119 22.03 -11.77 -9.63
C ILE A 119 20.53 -11.61 -9.33
N MET A 120 19.72 -11.18 -10.30
CA MET A 120 18.27 -11.02 -10.16
C MET A 120 17.55 -12.37 -9.97
N ALA A 121 18.02 -13.45 -10.60
CA ALA A 121 17.51 -14.80 -10.40
C ALA A 121 17.87 -15.33 -9.00
N ILE A 122 19.09 -15.09 -8.51
CA ILE A 122 19.51 -15.38 -7.13
C ILE A 122 18.69 -14.55 -6.13
N LEU A 123 18.40 -13.29 -6.44
CA LEU A 123 17.47 -12.45 -5.69
C LEU A 123 16.10 -13.13 -5.61
N ILE A 124 15.46 -13.48 -6.73
CA ILE A 124 14.14 -14.14 -6.78
C ILE A 124 14.14 -15.47 -6.01
N LEU A 125 15.17 -16.30 -6.16
CA LEU A 125 15.33 -17.56 -5.42
C LEU A 125 15.48 -17.33 -3.91
N ALA A 126 16.22 -16.30 -3.49
CA ALA A 126 16.32 -15.93 -2.08
C ALA A 126 14.99 -15.40 -1.51
N LEU A 127 14.15 -14.76 -2.34
CA LEU A 127 12.80 -14.32 -1.99
C LEU A 127 11.80 -15.45 -1.86
N TYR A 128 11.94 -16.50 -2.68
CA TYR A 128 11.07 -17.67 -2.64
C TYR A 128 11.37 -18.57 -1.43
N ASN A 129 12.62 -18.62 -0.97
CA ASN A 129 13.07 -19.46 0.15
C ASN A 129 12.88 -18.84 1.56
N ASN A 130 12.08 -17.77 1.71
CA ASN A 130 11.78 -17.14 3.01
C ASN A 130 13.01 -16.80 3.87
N LEU A 131 14.17 -16.51 3.24
CA LEU A 131 15.34 -16.06 3.99
C LEU A 131 15.01 -14.70 4.59
N LYS A 132 14.90 -14.65 5.93
CA LYS A 132 14.41 -13.47 6.68
C LYS A 132 15.20 -12.18 6.35
N PHE A 133 16.48 -12.31 5.96
CA PHE A 133 17.34 -11.18 5.60
C PHE A 133 17.43 -10.87 4.11
N ALA A 134 16.86 -11.69 3.22
CA ALA A 134 16.98 -11.50 1.77
C ALA A 134 16.36 -10.16 1.31
N TRP A 135 15.32 -9.68 1.99
CA TRP A 135 14.65 -8.41 1.63
C TRP A 135 15.56 -7.19 1.75
N PHE A 136 16.39 -7.16 2.80
CA PHE A 136 17.35 -6.08 3.03
C PHE A 136 18.44 -6.06 1.98
N ILE A 137 18.99 -7.25 1.69
CA ILE A 137 20.00 -7.44 0.65
C ILE A 137 19.43 -6.98 -0.70
N ASN A 138 18.17 -7.28 -0.97
CA ASN A 138 17.55 -6.92 -2.23
C ASN A 138 17.31 -5.41 -2.40
N LEU A 139 16.84 -4.74 -1.34
CA LEU A 139 16.75 -3.28 -1.35
C LEU A 139 18.11 -2.62 -1.51
N PHE A 140 19.14 -3.15 -0.85
CA PHE A 140 20.51 -2.68 -0.97
C PHE A 140 21.06 -2.86 -2.40
N ILE A 141 20.89 -4.05 -3.00
CA ILE A 141 21.31 -4.31 -4.38
C ILE A 141 20.60 -3.38 -5.35
N LEU A 142 19.28 -3.19 -5.22
CA LEU A 142 18.52 -2.25 -6.05
C LEU A 142 19.03 -0.81 -5.91
N ALA A 143 19.32 -0.36 -4.68
CA ALA A 143 19.89 0.96 -4.43
C ALA A 143 21.25 1.14 -5.14
N VAL A 144 22.13 0.13 -5.04
CA VAL A 144 23.45 0.14 -5.70
C VAL A 144 23.31 0.14 -7.22
N ILE A 145 22.40 -0.67 -7.78
CA ILE A 145 22.13 -0.70 -9.22
C ILE A 145 21.66 0.67 -9.70
N PHE A 146 20.66 1.27 -9.05
CA PHE A 146 20.18 2.59 -9.42
C PHE A 146 21.25 3.66 -9.26
N LEU A 147 22.09 3.59 -8.22
CA LEU A 147 23.22 4.50 -8.04
C LEU A 147 24.20 4.41 -9.21
N ILE A 148 24.68 3.20 -9.54
CA ILE A 148 25.62 2.98 -10.66
C ILE A 148 25.02 3.45 -11.99
N LEU A 149 23.74 3.17 -12.24
CA LEU A 149 23.06 3.61 -13.46
C LEU A 149 22.86 5.14 -13.49
N SER A 150 22.63 5.76 -12.33
CA SER A 150 22.46 7.21 -12.20
C SER A 150 23.72 8.01 -12.53
N LEU A 151 24.90 7.39 -12.35
CA LEU A 151 26.18 7.97 -12.77
C LEU A 151 26.32 8.00 -14.31
N LYS A 152 25.58 7.15 -15.04
CA LYS A 152 25.68 7.02 -16.50
C LYS A 152 24.62 7.82 -17.25
N ASP A 153 23.38 7.85 -16.77
CA ASP A 153 22.28 8.53 -17.45
C ASP A 153 21.38 9.27 -16.42
N SER A 154 21.09 10.53 -16.75
CA SER A 154 20.24 11.43 -15.99
C SER A 154 18.84 10.89 -15.68
N PHE A 155 18.30 10.03 -16.54
CA PHE A 155 17.02 9.35 -16.32
C PHE A 155 17.05 8.50 -15.03
N TYR A 156 18.14 7.77 -14.77
CA TYR A 156 18.24 6.95 -13.57
C TYR A 156 18.46 7.77 -12.29
N ARG A 157 18.86 9.04 -12.38
CA ARG A 157 18.86 9.95 -11.21
C ARG A 157 17.44 10.19 -10.71
N ILE A 158 16.46 10.30 -11.63
CA ILE A 158 15.05 10.44 -11.28
C ILE A 158 14.53 9.14 -10.66
N LEU A 159 14.86 7.99 -11.25
CA LEU A 159 14.48 6.68 -10.70
C LEU A 159 15.09 6.43 -9.32
N LEU A 160 16.36 6.79 -9.11
CA LEU A 160 17.01 6.70 -7.81
C LEU A 160 16.29 7.58 -6.77
N ALA A 161 15.97 8.83 -7.12
CA ALA A 161 15.24 9.72 -6.23
C ALA A 161 13.85 9.16 -5.85
N LEU A 162 13.10 8.64 -6.82
CA LEU A 162 11.82 7.97 -6.56
C LEU A 162 11.98 6.71 -5.72
N PHE A 163 13.04 5.92 -5.94
CA PHE A 163 13.31 4.73 -5.16
C PHE A 163 13.69 5.06 -3.71
N CYS A 164 14.49 6.12 -3.48
CA CYS A 164 14.76 6.64 -2.14
C CYS A 164 13.47 7.13 -1.46
N LEU A 165 12.61 7.85 -2.18
CA LEU A 165 11.29 8.25 -1.67
C LEU A 165 10.42 7.03 -1.30
N PHE A 166 10.44 5.98 -2.13
CA PHE A 166 9.75 4.73 -1.83
C PHE A 166 10.26 4.07 -0.54
N ILE A 167 11.58 3.99 -0.36
CA ILE A 167 12.20 3.48 0.88
C ILE A 167 11.82 4.35 2.07
N LEU A 168 11.83 5.68 1.95
CA LEU A 168 11.43 6.58 3.03
C LEU A 168 9.96 6.39 3.42
N CYS A 169 9.05 6.28 2.45
CA CYS A 169 7.64 5.96 2.71
C CYS A 169 7.49 4.59 3.40
N MET A 170 8.24 3.58 2.97
CA MET A 170 8.25 2.26 3.61
C MET A 170 8.73 2.36 5.06
N LEU A 171 9.88 3.00 5.31
CA LEU A 171 10.45 3.10 6.65
C LEU A 171 9.59 3.95 7.58
N SER A 172 8.84 4.92 7.06
CA SER A 172 7.90 5.71 7.89
C SER A 172 6.78 4.86 8.50
N THR A 173 6.46 3.69 7.91
CA THR A 173 5.51 2.75 8.52
C THR A 173 6.12 1.96 9.67
N ILE A 174 7.39 2.18 10.04
CA ILE A 174 8.00 1.49 11.19
C ILE A 174 7.20 1.71 12.47
N GLN A 175 6.54 2.87 12.63
CA GLN A 175 5.64 3.19 13.73
C GLN A 175 4.44 2.25 13.84
N PHE A 176 4.01 1.67 12.73
CA PHE A 176 2.90 0.74 12.64
C PHE A 176 3.13 -0.23 11.46
N PRO A 177 3.97 -1.27 11.67
CA PRO A 177 4.39 -2.15 10.58
C PRO A 177 3.20 -2.79 9.86
N GLY A 178 2.13 -3.12 10.62
CA GLY A 178 0.89 -3.72 10.12
C GLY A 178 -0.09 -2.75 9.45
N LEU A 179 0.36 -1.61 8.92
CA LEU A 179 -0.51 -0.64 8.26
C LEU A 179 -1.36 -1.32 7.15
N PRO A 180 -2.70 -1.25 7.17
CA PRO A 180 -3.53 -1.87 6.12
C PRO A 180 -3.18 -1.36 4.73
N HIS A 181 -3.35 -2.19 3.69
CA HIS A 181 -2.96 -1.86 2.33
C HIS A 181 -3.69 -0.61 1.80
N ARG A 182 -4.94 -0.38 2.22
CA ARG A 182 -5.70 0.84 1.87
C ARG A 182 -5.05 2.15 2.33
N ALA A 183 -4.28 2.12 3.42
CA ALA A 183 -3.61 3.30 3.97
C ALA A 183 -2.21 3.51 3.38
N ARG A 184 -1.81 2.64 2.43
CA ARG A 184 -0.53 2.63 1.71
C ARG A 184 -0.70 3.12 0.27
N LEU A 185 -1.40 4.24 0.09
CA LEU A 185 -1.58 4.81 -1.24
C LEU A 185 -0.29 5.48 -1.73
N GLY A 186 0.39 6.24 -0.87
CA GLY A 186 1.56 7.05 -1.26
C GLY A 186 2.72 6.22 -1.81
N ASP A 187 3.12 5.16 -1.11
CA ASP A 187 4.13 4.20 -1.55
C ASP A 187 3.70 3.44 -2.82
N SER A 188 2.40 3.15 -2.97
CA SER A 188 1.88 2.55 -4.21
C SER A 188 1.98 3.50 -5.41
N LEU A 189 1.68 4.79 -5.23
CA LEU A 189 1.78 5.80 -6.29
C LEU A 189 3.24 6.04 -6.71
N ILE A 190 4.18 6.04 -5.77
CA ILE A 190 5.62 6.14 -6.08
C ILE A 190 6.05 4.92 -6.90
N LEU A 191 5.66 3.71 -6.48
CA LEU A 191 5.99 2.49 -7.22
C LEU A 191 5.40 2.49 -8.63
N ILE A 192 4.13 2.90 -8.78
CA ILE A 192 3.48 3.07 -10.09
C ILE A 192 4.28 4.07 -10.95
N SER A 193 4.72 5.18 -10.37
CA SER A 193 5.52 6.17 -11.09
C SER A 193 6.85 5.60 -11.61
N ILE A 194 7.56 4.81 -10.77
CA ILE A 194 8.78 4.10 -11.18
C ILE A 194 8.49 3.14 -12.34
N ILE A 195 7.44 2.32 -12.21
CA ILE A 195 7.04 1.35 -13.24
C ILE A 195 6.68 2.05 -14.54
N LEU A 196 5.89 3.13 -14.50
CA LEU A 196 5.49 3.88 -15.70
C LEU A 196 6.69 4.52 -16.41
N LEU A 197 7.65 5.07 -15.68
CA LEU A 197 8.87 5.62 -16.27
C LEU A 197 9.71 4.55 -16.94
N LEU A 198 9.90 3.40 -16.27
CA LEU A 198 10.60 2.25 -16.84
C LEU A 198 9.86 1.70 -18.08
N TYR A 199 8.54 1.58 -17.99
CA TYR A 199 7.66 1.15 -19.08
C TYR A 199 7.84 2.06 -20.30
N ASN A 200 7.73 3.38 -20.14
CA ASN A 200 7.86 4.33 -21.24
C ASN A 200 9.27 4.33 -21.88
N ARG A 201 10.30 4.06 -21.07
CA ARG A 201 11.70 4.02 -21.54
C ARG A 201 12.03 2.74 -22.31
N PHE A 202 11.51 1.59 -21.88
CA PHE A 202 11.95 0.28 -22.38
C PHE A 202 10.89 -0.48 -23.19
N ILE A 203 9.61 -0.18 -22.98
CA ILE A 203 8.48 -0.86 -23.63
C ILE A 203 7.76 0.15 -24.53
N GLN A 204 8.27 0.29 -25.76
CA GLN A 204 7.67 1.15 -26.79
C GLN A 204 6.92 0.36 -27.87
N ASN A 205 6.81 -0.96 -27.71
CA ASN A 205 6.12 -1.81 -28.66
C ASN A 205 4.59 -1.69 -28.52
N LYS A 206 3.90 -1.30 -29.60
CA LYS A 206 2.44 -1.15 -29.66
C LYS A 206 1.68 -2.42 -29.24
N TYR A 207 2.19 -3.61 -29.55
CA TYR A 207 1.57 -4.87 -29.13
C TYR A 207 1.64 -5.06 -27.61
N MET A 208 2.75 -4.68 -26.98
CA MET A 208 2.91 -4.76 -25.52
C MET A 208 2.05 -3.71 -24.81
N GLN A 209 1.88 -2.53 -25.41
CA GLN A 209 0.93 -1.51 -24.94
C GLN A 209 -0.49 -2.04 -24.97
N LEU A 210 -0.91 -2.65 -26.08
CA LEU A 210 -2.22 -3.26 -26.19
C LEU A 210 -2.41 -4.40 -25.18
N LEU A 211 -1.42 -5.29 -25.02
CA LEU A 211 -1.47 -6.38 -24.03
C LEU A 211 -1.57 -5.85 -22.59
N THR A 212 -0.82 -4.80 -22.26
CA THR A 212 -0.86 -4.19 -20.93
C THR A 212 -2.24 -3.59 -20.66
N ILE A 213 -2.79 -2.82 -21.61
CA ILE A 213 -4.13 -2.23 -21.52
C ILE A 213 -5.19 -3.33 -21.38
N SER A 214 -5.10 -4.39 -22.19
CA SER A 214 -6.02 -5.53 -22.12
C SER A 214 -5.97 -6.22 -20.77
N PHE A 215 -4.78 -6.47 -20.22
CA PHE A 215 -4.63 -7.10 -18.91
C PHE A 215 -5.18 -6.21 -17.79
N CYS A 216 -4.89 -4.91 -17.82
CA CYS A 216 -5.49 -3.95 -16.90
C CYS A 216 -7.02 -3.90 -17.01
N GLY A 217 -7.56 -3.95 -18.23
CA GLY A 217 -9.01 -3.98 -18.48
C GLY A 217 -9.67 -5.24 -17.94
N ILE A 218 -9.09 -6.42 -18.20
CA ILE A 218 -9.57 -7.71 -17.67
C ILE A 218 -9.54 -7.69 -16.14
N TYR A 219 -8.46 -7.19 -15.54
CA TYR A 219 -8.38 -7.08 -14.09
C TYR A 219 -9.41 -6.11 -13.50
N ALA A 220 -9.62 -4.96 -14.15
CA ALA A 220 -10.65 -4.01 -13.75
C ALA A 220 -12.06 -4.61 -13.83
N LEU A 221 -12.35 -5.40 -14.88
CA LEU A 221 -13.61 -6.14 -15.01
C LEU A 221 -13.78 -7.19 -13.90
N TYR A 222 -12.73 -7.96 -13.60
CA TYR A 222 -12.72 -8.92 -12.50
C TYR A 222 -13.02 -8.26 -11.15
N VAL A 223 -12.36 -7.14 -10.85
CA VAL A 223 -12.60 -6.38 -9.62
C VAL A 223 -14.04 -5.86 -9.62
N SER A 224 -14.50 -5.24 -10.71
CA SER A 224 -15.87 -4.71 -10.83
C SER A 224 -16.94 -5.80 -10.63
N PHE A 225 -16.74 -6.98 -11.22
CA PHE A 225 -17.62 -8.13 -11.04
C PHE A 225 -17.69 -8.55 -9.56
N THR A 226 -16.54 -8.59 -8.89
CA THR A 226 -16.49 -8.95 -7.46
C THR A 226 -17.23 -7.93 -6.58
N TYR A 227 -17.14 -6.63 -6.90
CA TYR A 227 -17.91 -5.59 -6.22
C TYR A 227 -19.41 -5.71 -6.46
N LEU A 228 -19.83 -6.07 -7.68
CA LEU A 228 -21.25 -6.32 -7.99
C LEU A 228 -21.78 -7.54 -7.23
N GLU A 229 -21.04 -8.65 -7.22
CA GLU A 229 -21.40 -9.86 -6.47
C GLU A 229 -21.60 -9.53 -4.98
N TYR A 230 -20.67 -8.77 -4.39
CA TYR A 230 -20.78 -8.37 -2.99
C TYR A 230 -21.98 -7.45 -2.74
N ARG A 231 -22.26 -6.49 -3.64
CA ARG A 231 -23.42 -5.61 -3.52
C ARG A 231 -24.73 -6.41 -3.52
N ILE A 232 -24.82 -7.43 -4.37
CA ILE A 232 -25.99 -8.33 -4.40
C ILE A 232 -26.13 -9.08 -3.07
N LYS A 233 -25.05 -9.70 -2.59
CA LYS A 233 -25.04 -10.40 -1.28
C LYS A 233 -25.42 -9.48 -0.13
N TRP A 234 -24.87 -8.26 -0.12
CA TRP A 234 -25.20 -7.23 0.88
C TRP A 234 -26.69 -6.89 0.85
N ASN A 235 -27.26 -6.64 -0.32
CA ASN A 235 -28.69 -6.34 -0.45
C ASN A 235 -29.56 -7.52 0.04
N ASN A 236 -29.19 -8.76 -0.28
CA ASN A 236 -29.90 -9.95 0.19
C ASN A 236 -29.84 -10.07 1.72
N MET A 237 -28.67 -9.80 2.33
CA MET A 237 -28.51 -9.76 3.78
C MET A 237 -29.42 -8.69 4.40
N VAL A 238 -29.44 -7.47 3.86
CA VAL A 238 -30.31 -6.40 4.34
C VAL A 238 -31.79 -6.81 4.27
N SER A 239 -32.23 -7.43 3.17
CA SER A 239 -33.60 -7.95 3.05
C SER A 239 -33.91 -9.02 4.11
N SER A 240 -32.98 -9.95 4.36
CA SER A 240 -33.14 -10.97 5.40
C SER A 240 -33.25 -10.36 6.81
N ILE A 241 -32.46 -9.33 7.10
CA ILE A 241 -32.53 -8.58 8.36
C ILE A 241 -33.91 -7.93 8.53
N ILE A 242 -34.43 -7.28 7.49
CA ILE A 242 -35.76 -6.66 7.51
C ILE A 242 -36.85 -7.71 7.76
N GLU A 243 -36.77 -8.85 7.10
CA GLU A 243 -37.71 -9.97 7.29
C GLU A 243 -37.65 -10.52 8.72
N GLN A 244 -36.44 -10.74 9.27
CA GLN A 244 -36.26 -11.16 10.66
C GLN A 244 -36.85 -10.14 11.65
N LYS A 245 -36.58 -8.84 11.44
CA LYS A 245 -37.16 -7.76 12.28
C LYS A 245 -38.69 -7.75 12.21
N SER A 246 -39.27 -7.98 11.03
CA SER A 246 -40.73 -8.02 10.86
C SER A 246 -41.41 -9.16 11.64
N ARG A 247 -40.65 -10.21 11.95
CA ARG A 247 -41.08 -11.35 12.79
C ARG A 247 -40.81 -11.14 14.29
N GLY A 248 -40.34 -9.96 14.70
CA GLY A 248 -39.99 -9.65 16.08
C GLY A 248 -38.65 -10.24 16.54
N VAL A 249 -37.78 -10.66 15.63
CA VAL A 249 -36.45 -11.19 15.98
C VAL A 249 -35.50 -10.03 16.28
N GLU A 250 -35.06 -9.92 17.53
CA GLU A 250 -34.12 -8.88 17.98
C GLU A 250 -32.65 -9.33 17.95
N TYR A 251 -32.42 -10.65 17.86
CA TYR A 251 -31.11 -11.29 17.80
C TYR A 251 -30.85 -11.77 16.38
N ILE A 252 -30.19 -10.93 15.58
CA ILE A 252 -30.06 -11.19 14.15
C ILE A 252 -28.82 -12.01 13.85
N GLU A 253 -29.05 -13.08 13.09
CA GLU A 253 -28.01 -13.92 12.52
C GLU A 253 -28.08 -13.88 10.99
N VAL A 254 -26.95 -13.58 10.34
CA VAL A 254 -26.84 -13.44 8.89
C VAL A 254 -25.87 -14.43 8.26
N GLU A 255 -26.03 -14.72 6.98
CA GLU A 255 -25.04 -15.49 6.23
C GLU A 255 -23.68 -14.79 6.14
N ASN A 256 -22.61 -15.57 6.07
CA ASN A 256 -21.25 -15.05 5.99
C ASN A 256 -20.92 -14.50 4.59
N ILE A 257 -21.37 -13.28 4.33
CA ILE A 257 -21.11 -12.58 3.05
C ILE A 257 -19.81 -11.79 3.07
N PHE A 258 -19.10 -11.71 4.20
CA PHE A 258 -17.98 -10.80 4.42
C PHE A 258 -16.66 -11.28 3.81
N HIS A 259 -16.64 -12.48 3.20
CA HIS A 259 -15.50 -12.98 2.45
C HIS A 259 -15.69 -12.75 0.96
N SER A 260 -14.64 -12.25 0.32
CA SER A 260 -14.59 -11.98 -1.11
C SER A 260 -13.44 -12.72 -1.75
N ARG A 261 -13.61 -13.10 -3.02
CA ARG A 261 -12.53 -13.66 -3.84
C ARG A 261 -11.44 -12.64 -4.13
N TYR A 262 -11.78 -11.35 -4.11
CA TYR A 262 -10.79 -10.29 -4.25
C TYR A 262 -10.12 -10.06 -2.90
N LYS A 263 -8.83 -10.40 -2.80
CA LYS A 263 -8.05 -10.37 -1.55
C LYS A 263 -8.05 -9.02 -0.83
N ASN A 264 -8.12 -7.91 -1.57
CA ASN A 264 -8.11 -6.56 -0.98
C ASN A 264 -9.53 -6.00 -0.77
N PHE A 265 -10.56 -6.81 -1.01
CA PHE A 265 -11.94 -6.44 -0.73
C PHE A 265 -12.16 -6.45 0.77
N GLY A 266 -12.63 -5.33 1.33
CA GLY A 266 -12.97 -5.27 2.75
C GLY A 266 -11.78 -5.57 3.65
N ASP A 267 -10.71 -4.78 3.55
CA ASP A 267 -9.51 -4.79 4.44
C ASP A 267 -9.85 -4.42 5.92
N TRP A 268 -11.10 -4.63 6.33
CA TRP A 268 -11.69 -4.42 7.64
C TRP A 268 -11.78 -5.76 8.38
N VAL A 269 -11.90 -5.73 9.70
CA VAL A 269 -12.18 -6.95 10.45
C VAL A 269 -13.61 -7.38 10.12
N ASN A 270 -13.77 -8.66 9.80
CA ASN A 270 -15.08 -9.25 9.53
C ASN A 270 -15.83 -9.49 10.85
N PRO A 271 -17.17 -9.45 10.84
CA PRO A 271 -17.93 -9.77 12.04
C PRO A 271 -17.65 -11.21 12.48
N SER A 272 -17.52 -11.39 13.79
CA SER A 272 -17.26 -12.69 14.41
C SER A 272 -18.52 -13.55 14.43
N SER A 273 -18.36 -14.83 14.15
CA SER A 273 -19.39 -15.86 14.35
C SER A 273 -19.39 -16.43 15.77
N SER A 274 -18.32 -16.21 16.55
CA SER A 274 -18.16 -16.77 17.90
C SER A 274 -18.59 -15.82 19.02
N ASP A 275 -18.48 -14.51 18.81
CA ASP A 275 -18.79 -13.52 19.84
C ASP A 275 -19.37 -12.23 19.22
N SER A 276 -20.64 -11.94 19.54
CA SER A 276 -21.36 -10.76 19.05
C SER A 276 -21.01 -9.47 19.80
N SER A 277 -20.28 -9.56 20.92
CA SER A 277 -19.82 -8.40 21.69
C SER A 277 -18.52 -7.80 21.14
N ILE A 278 -17.79 -8.55 20.33
CA ILE A 278 -16.49 -8.14 19.78
C ILE A 278 -16.69 -7.29 18.52
N TRP A 279 -15.92 -6.21 18.42
CA TRP A 279 -15.89 -5.37 17.21
C TRP A 279 -15.54 -6.21 15.96
N PRO A 280 -16.26 -6.07 14.83
CA PRO A 280 -17.22 -5.00 14.50
C PRO A 280 -18.70 -5.27 14.80
N ASN A 281 -19.07 -6.42 15.39
CA ASN A 281 -20.47 -6.84 15.54
C ASN A 281 -21.37 -5.79 16.22
N PRO A 282 -20.98 -5.12 17.33
CA PRO A 282 -21.79 -4.08 17.95
C PRO A 282 -22.08 -2.89 17.03
N ASN A 283 -21.15 -2.56 16.11
CA ASN A 283 -21.36 -1.47 15.15
C ASN A 283 -22.42 -1.85 14.12
N TYR A 284 -22.41 -3.10 13.65
CA TYR A 284 -23.45 -3.60 12.74
C TYR A 284 -24.80 -3.69 13.46
N ALA A 285 -24.83 -4.16 14.70
CA ALA A 285 -26.05 -4.20 15.51
C ALA A 285 -26.67 -2.79 15.66
N ARG A 286 -25.83 -1.79 15.97
CA ARG A 286 -26.27 -0.39 16.03
C ARG A 286 -26.76 0.16 14.70
N TYR A 287 -26.07 -0.15 13.60
CA TYR A 287 -26.45 0.29 12.25
C TYR A 287 -27.81 -0.28 11.81
N PHE A 288 -28.09 -1.54 12.14
CA PHE A 288 -29.35 -2.20 11.81
C PHE A 288 -30.44 -2.04 12.89
N GLU A 289 -30.13 -1.32 13.96
CA GLU A 289 -31.02 -1.09 15.11
C GLU A 289 -31.54 -2.40 15.72
N VAL A 290 -30.61 -3.31 16.03
CA VAL A 290 -30.88 -4.61 16.66
C VAL A 290 -30.01 -4.83 17.88
N LYS A 291 -30.40 -5.76 18.77
CA LYS A 291 -29.68 -5.99 20.03
C LYS A 291 -28.36 -6.71 19.81
N THR A 292 -28.33 -7.70 18.93
CA THR A 292 -27.11 -8.42 18.56
C THR A 292 -27.04 -8.64 17.06
N PHE A 293 -25.82 -8.68 16.55
CA PHE A 293 -25.50 -9.04 15.18
C PHE A 293 -24.47 -10.16 15.21
N SER A 294 -24.77 -11.30 14.61
CA SER A 294 -23.84 -12.42 14.45
C SER A 294 -23.88 -12.97 13.03
N VAL A 295 -22.81 -13.65 12.66
CA VAL A 295 -22.67 -14.28 11.35
C VAL A 295 -22.68 -15.79 11.52
N LYS A 296 -23.39 -16.49 10.65
CA LYS A 296 -23.42 -17.97 10.61
C LYS A 296 -22.01 -18.52 10.41
N LYS A 297 -21.70 -19.62 11.11
CA LYS A 297 -20.46 -20.37 10.91
C LYS A 297 -20.40 -21.00 9.53
#